data_AF-A0A075FQW0-F1
#
_entry.id   AF-A0A075FQW0-F1
#
_cell.length_a   1.000
_cell.length_b   1.000
_cell.length_c   1.000
_cell.angle_alpha   90.00
_cell.angle_beta   90.00
_cell.angle_gamma   90.00
#
_symmetry.space_group_name_H-M   'P 1'
#
loop_
_entity.id
_entity.type
_entity.pdbx_description
1 polymer ?
#
loop_
_entity_poly.entity_id
_entity_poly.type
_entity_poly.pdbx_seq_one_letter_code
_entity_poly.pdbx_strand_id
1 'polypeptide(L)' 'MITVYIPKGKQLHEVITNLREEQGTADNIKSDVTRTHVVDSLSKVLQRLKLYKKLLKED' A
#
# COMPACT_ATOMS: atom_id res chain seq x y z
N MET A 1 12.58 -3.05 -2.96
CA MET A 1 11.50 -3.81 -3.64
C MET A 1 10.43 -4.11 -2.60
N ILE A 2 9.17 -3.82 -2.88
CA ILE A 2 8.04 -4.10 -1.97
C ILE A 2 7.12 -5.09 -2.66
N THR A 3 6.75 -6.15 -1.96
CA THR A 3 5.83 -7.20 -2.44
C THR A 3 4.71 -7.34 -1.42
N VAL A 4 3.46 -7.30 -1.89
CA VAL A 4 2.28 -7.43 -1.04
C VAL A 4 1.48 -8.64 -1.49
N TYR A 5 1.27 -9.59 -0.59
CA TYR A 5 0.41 -10.75 -0.81
C TYR A 5 -0.96 -10.51 -0.16
N ILE A 6 -2.02 -10.63 -0.94
CA ILE A 6 -3.41 -10.48 -0.48
C ILE A 6 -4.13 -11.82 -0.68
N PRO A 7 -4.42 -12.56 0.40
CA PRO A 7 -5.14 -13.81 0.28
C PRO A 7 -6.61 -13.57 -0.12
N LYS A 8 -7.21 -14.56 -0.79
CA LYS A 8 -8.63 -14.52 -1.14
C LYS A 8 -9.49 -14.42 0.14
N GLY A 9 -10.48 -13.54 0.11
CA GLY A 9 -11.37 -13.30 1.26
C GLY A 9 -10.90 -12.22 2.24
N LYS A 10 -9.66 -11.72 2.13
CA LYS A 10 -9.21 -10.58 2.95
C LYS A 10 -9.87 -9.29 2.48
N GLN A 11 -10.37 -8.50 3.42
CA GLN A 11 -11.00 -7.22 3.09
C GLN A 11 -9.95 -6.23 2.59
N LEU A 12 -10.17 -5.70 1.39
CA LEU A 12 -9.24 -4.76 0.78
C LEU A 12 -9.10 -3.45 1.57
N HIS A 13 -10.15 -3.05 2.30
CA HIS A 13 -10.09 -1.88 3.16
C HIS A 13 -9.08 -2.04 4.29
N GLU A 14 -9.05 -3.21 4.95
CA GLU A 14 -8.06 -3.52 5.99
C GLU A 14 -6.64 -3.48 5.45
N VAL A 15 -6.41 -4.08 4.27
CA VAL A 15 -5.08 -4.05 3.62
C VAL A 15 -4.64 -2.61 3.34
N ILE A 16 -5.56 -1.76 2.87
CA ILE A 16 -5.29 -0.33 2.63
C ILE A 16 -4.95 0.39 3.92
N THR A 17 -5.67 0.12 5.02
CA THR A 17 -5.41 0.72 6.33
C THR A 17 -4.02 0.33 6.83
N ASN A 18 -3.68 -0.95 6.82
CA ASN A 18 -2.36 -1.43 7.23
C ASN A 18 -1.23 -0.79 6.41
N LEU A 19 -1.38 -0.70 5.08
CA LEU A 19 -0.36 -0.07 4.23
C LEU A 19 -0.16 1.43 4.52
N ARG A 20 -1.19 2.14 5.00
CA ARG A 20 -1.03 3.54 5.44
C ARG A 20 -0.31 3.66 6.78
N GLU A 21 -0.56 2.73 7.70
CA GLU A 21 0.17 2.67 8.98
C GLU A 21 1.66 2.38 8.75
N GLU A 22 1.96 1.45 7.84
CA GLU A 22 3.34 1.16 7.41
C GLU A 22 3.99 2.35 6.74
N GLN A 23 3.24 3.18 6.00
CA GLN A 23 3.74 4.41 5.40
C GLN A 23 4.16 5.42 6.47
N GLY A 24 3.35 5.64 7.51
CA GLY A 24 3.73 6.50 8.63
C GLY A 24 4.91 5.96 9.44
N THR A 25 5.07 4.64 9.50
CA THR A 25 6.26 4.01 10.10
C THR A 25 7.51 4.25 9.25
N ALA A 26 7.38 4.17 7.92
CA ALA A 26 8.47 4.41 6.98
C ALA A 26 9.03 5.84 7.03
N ASP A 27 8.25 6.82 7.49
CA ASP A 27 8.72 8.20 7.65
C ASP A 27 9.89 8.34 8.65
N ASN A 28 10.04 7.37 9.57
CA ASN A 28 11.14 7.34 10.55
C ASN A 28 12.45 6.75 10.00
N ILE A 29 12.49 6.34 8.73
CA ILE A 29 13.72 5.84 8.11
C ILE A 29 14.74 6.98 8.02
N LYS A 30 15.92 6.78 8.61
CA LYS A 30 16.99 7.79 8.70
C LYS A 30 17.63 8.16 7.36
N SER A 31 17.68 7.21 6.43
CA SER A 31 18.23 7.45 5.09
C SER A 31 17.16 8.07 4.20
N ASP A 32 17.37 9.31 3.76
CA ASP A 32 16.40 10.04 2.91
C ASP A 32 16.05 9.26 1.64
N VAL A 33 17.05 8.74 0.93
CA VAL A 33 16.86 7.94 -0.29
C VAL A 33 16.02 6.70 -0.01
N THR A 34 16.31 5.99 1.08
CA THR A 34 15.56 4.78 1.45
C THR A 34 14.13 5.12 1.86
N ARG A 35 13.94 6.18 2.65
CA ARG A 35 12.62 6.67 3.06
C ARG A 35 11.77 6.97 1.84
N THR A 36 12.26 7.80 0.93
CA THR A 36 11.54 8.18 -0.29
C THR A 36 11.19 6.93 -1.12
N HIS A 37 12.15 6.01 -1.34
CA HIS A 37 11.88 4.80 -2.10
C HIS A 37 10.79 3.92 -1.48
N VAL A 38 10.73 3.81 -0.14
CA VAL A 38 9.71 3.02 0.56
C VAL A 38 8.35 3.71 0.51
N VAL A 39 8.29 4.99 0.86
CA VAL A 39 7.05 5.80 0.86
C VAL A 39 6.41 5.87 -0.53
N ASP A 40 7.23 6.05 -1.59
CA ASP A 40 6.76 6.08 -2.97
C ASP A 40 6.22 4.71 -3.41
N SER A 41 6.91 3.63 -3.03
CA SER A 41 6.51 2.28 -3.37
C SER A 41 5.18 1.90 -2.69
N LEU A 42 5.00 2.24 -1.41
CA LEU A 42 3.74 2.06 -0.69
C LEU A 42 2.60 2.87 -1.32
N SER A 43 2.85 4.13 -1.70
CA SER A 43 1.87 4.98 -2.38
C SER A 43 1.39 4.38 -3.71
N LYS A 44 2.32 3.83 -4.50
CA LYS A 44 2.01 3.15 -5.77
C LYS A 44 1.13 1.92 -5.55
N VAL A 45 1.41 1.11 -4.53
CA VAL A 45 0.58 -0.05 -4.18
C VAL A 45 -0.82 0.39 -3.78
N LEU A 46 -0.95 1.40 -2.91
CA LEU A 46 -2.23 1.94 -2.47
C LEU A 46 -3.09 2.46 -3.63
N GLN A 47 -2.50 3.19 -4.58
CA GLN A 47 -3.21 3.63 -5.79
C GLN A 47 -3.71 2.44 -6.61
N ARG A 48 -2.88 1.41 -6.79
CA ARG A 48 -3.25 0.21 -7.55
C ARG A 48 -4.38 -0.58 -6.89
N LEU A 49 -4.40 -0.68 -5.56
CA LEU A 49 -5.48 -1.31 -4.82
C LEU A 49 -6.81 -0.54 -4.94
N LYS A 50 -6.78 0.80 -4.97
CA LYS A 50 -7.99 1.61 -5.20
C LYS A 50 -8.63 1.33 -6.57
N LEU A 51 -7.81 1.12 -7.61
CA LEU A 51 -8.32 0.78 -8.94
C LEU A 51 -9.03 -0.57 -8.96
N TYR A 52 -8.48 -1.60 -8.29
CA TYR A 52 -9.14 -2.90 -8.17
C TYR A 52 -10.50 -2.82 -7.46
N LYS A 53 -10.62 -1.98 -6.43
CA LYS A 53 -11.91 -1.75 -5.75
C LYS A 53 -12.96 -1.13 -6.68
N LYS A 54 -12.53 -0.22 -7.57
CA LYS A 54 -13.44 0.44 -8.51
C LYS A 54 -13.95 -0.56 -9.55
N LEU A 55 -13.04 -1.33 -10.15
CA LEU A 55 -13.39 -2.36 -11.15
C LEU A 55 -14.38 -3.39 -10.57
N LEU A 56 -14.14 -3.89 -9.35
CA LEU A 56 -15.03 -4.88 -8.71
C LEU A 56 -16.42 -4.37 -8.33
N LYS A 57 -16.72 -3.07 -8.48
CA LYS A 57 -18.03 -2.48 -8.19
C LYS A 57 -18.85 -2.15 -9.44
N GLU A 58 -18.25 -2.22 -10.62
CA GLU A 58 -18.88 -1.86 -11.90
C GLU A 58 -19.27 -3.09 -12.75
N ASP A 59 -19.08 -4.32 -12.23
CA ASP A 59 -19.66 -5.58 -12.74
C ASP A 59 -20.85 -6.01 -11.86
#